data_AF-A0A1Y2CQ83-F1
#
_entry.id   AF-A0A1Y2CQ83-F1
#
_cell.length_a   1.000
_cell.length_b   1.000
_cell.length_c   1.000
_cell.angle_alpha   90.00
_cell.angle_beta   90.00
_cell.angle_gamma   90.00
#
_symmetry.space_group_name_H-M   'P 1'
#
loop_
_entity.id
_entity.type
_entity.pdbx_description
1 polymer ?
#
loop_
_entity_poly.entity_id
_entity_poly.type
_entity_poly.pdbx_seq_one_letter_code
_entity_poly.pdbx_strand_id
1 'polypeptide(L)'
;MAIFYISALWLIPLELGFSVGIHEGYSVVLSIVFLFDTLLESITLRAKHPALARFKEPTLKDWQAHYFATNFIADSITIFPFELLPVAGAEYLHLVRLIRVYKLPHIMATSPKFISMRKGLEKALGIGQAFSGIFPLMFCLCAFLHVQASAYFGLERLLVSVIQQLRKSNSSQ
;
A
#
# COMPACT_ATOMS: atom_id res chain seq x y z
N MET A 1 -6.15 -5.60 -9.08
CA MET A 1 -5.07 -4.83 -8.42
C MET A 1 -5.57 -3.98 -7.25
N ALA A 2 -6.38 -2.93 -7.44
CA ALA A 2 -6.78 -2.02 -6.34
C ALA A 2 -7.22 -2.67 -5.02
N ILE A 3 -8.02 -3.76 -5.07
CA ILE A 3 -8.49 -4.47 -3.88
C ILE A 3 -7.33 -4.99 -3.02
N PHE A 4 -6.24 -5.46 -3.63
CA PHE A 4 -5.06 -5.94 -2.91
C PHE A 4 -4.27 -4.80 -2.24
N TYR A 5 -4.21 -3.64 -2.90
CA TYR A 5 -3.60 -2.44 -2.31
C TYR A 5 -4.43 -1.92 -1.14
N ILE A 6 -5.76 -1.90 -1.28
CA ILE A 6 -6.68 -1.51 -0.20
C ILE A 6 -6.62 -2.52 0.94
N SER A 7 -6.60 -3.83 0.65
CA SER A 7 -6.52 -4.84 1.72
C SER A 7 -5.19 -4.75 2.46
N ALA A 8 -4.06 -4.52 1.77
CA ALA A 8 -2.78 -4.30 2.42
C ALA A 8 -2.81 -3.04 3.32
N LEU A 9 -3.41 -1.95 2.85
CA LEU A 9 -3.55 -0.69 3.61
C LEU A 9 -4.38 -0.86 4.90
N TRP A 10 -5.34 -1.79 4.93
CA TRP A 10 -6.16 -2.04 6.11
C TRP A 10 -5.59 -3.14 7.01
N LEU A 11 -5.18 -4.27 6.43
CA LEU A 11 -4.77 -5.46 7.17
C LEU A 11 -3.39 -5.31 7.81
N ILE A 12 -2.41 -4.75 7.10
CA ILE A 12 -1.04 -4.65 7.64
C ILE A 12 -0.99 -3.77 8.90
N PRO A 13 -1.57 -2.54 8.93
CA PRO A 13 -1.61 -1.76 10.17
C PRO A 13 -2.40 -2.46 11.28
N LEU A 14 -3.46 -3.20 10.93
CA LEU A 14 -4.27 -3.93 11.90
C LEU A 14 -3.44 -5.03 12.58
N GLU A 15 -2.68 -5.82 11.81
CA GLU A 15 -1.79 -6.84 12.34
C GLU A 15 -0.75 -6.24 13.29
N LEU A 16 -0.13 -5.14 12.89
CA LEU A 16 0.93 -4.52 13.67
C LEU A 16 0.39 -3.89 14.96
N GLY A 17 -0.74 -3.21 14.90
CA GLY A 17 -1.36 -2.59 16.06
C GLY A 17 -1.92 -3.62 17.05
N PHE A 18 -2.57 -4.67 16.54
CA PHE A 18 -3.41 -5.56 17.35
C PHE A 18 -2.93 -7.01 17.45
N SER A 19 -1.79 -7.38 16.84
CA SER A 19 -1.26 -8.76 16.84
C SER A 19 -2.27 -9.79 16.32
N VAL A 20 -3.11 -9.43 15.35
CA VAL A 20 -4.18 -10.31 14.84
C VAL A 20 -3.60 -11.55 14.14
N GLY A 21 -2.33 -11.52 13.72
CA GLY A 21 -1.64 -12.63 13.06
C GLY A 21 -2.20 -12.87 11.67
N ILE A 22 -1.59 -12.28 10.66
CA ILE A 22 -2.02 -12.53 9.27
C ILE A 22 -1.48 -13.89 8.82
N HIS A 23 -2.33 -14.68 8.18
CA HIS A 23 -1.95 -15.97 7.62
C HIS A 23 -0.87 -15.79 6.54
N GLU A 24 0.22 -16.57 6.61
CA GLU A 24 1.35 -16.51 5.67
C GLU A 24 0.94 -16.64 4.20
N GLY A 25 -0.12 -17.41 3.92
CA GLY A 25 -0.71 -17.51 2.58
C GLY A 25 -1.15 -16.17 1.98
N TYR A 26 -1.59 -15.21 2.81
CA TYR A 26 -1.92 -13.86 2.34
C TYR A 26 -0.68 -13.11 1.82
N SER A 27 0.43 -13.20 2.56
CA SER A 27 1.73 -12.64 2.18
C SER A 27 2.25 -13.21 0.87
N VAL A 28 2.14 -14.52 0.68
CA VAL A 28 2.52 -15.17 -0.58
C VAL A 28 1.64 -14.67 -1.74
N VAL A 29 0.31 -14.63 -1.55
CA VAL A 29 -0.63 -14.14 -2.56
C VAL A 29 -0.34 -12.68 -2.93
N LEU A 30 -0.11 -11.81 -1.94
CA LEU A 30 0.27 -10.42 -2.19
C LEU A 30 1.55 -10.31 -3.02
N SER A 31 2.57 -11.10 -2.68
CA SER A 31 3.85 -11.11 -3.40
C SER A 31 3.67 -11.49 -4.87
N ILE A 32 2.88 -12.53 -5.13
CA ILE A 32 2.57 -12.97 -6.50
C ILE A 32 1.82 -11.87 -7.26
N VAL A 33 0.80 -11.28 -6.65
CA VAL A 33 0.02 -10.19 -7.27
C VAL A 33 0.90 -8.97 -7.56
N PHE A 34 1.78 -8.62 -6.63
CA PHE A 34 2.70 -7.49 -6.77
C PHE A 34 3.77 -7.73 -7.82
N LEU A 35 4.26 -8.96 -7.94
CA LEU A 35 5.14 -9.38 -9.03
C LEU A 35 4.46 -9.21 -10.38
N PHE A 36 3.23 -9.72 -10.54
CA PHE A 36 2.47 -9.55 -11.78
C PHE A 36 2.21 -8.08 -12.10
N ASP A 37 1.86 -7.27 -11.11
CA ASP A 37 1.64 -5.83 -11.28
C ASP A 37 2.92 -5.13 -11.78
N THR A 38 4.08 -5.45 -11.21
CA THR A 38 5.40 -4.95 -11.66
C THR A 38 5.75 -5.39 -13.08
N LEU A 39 5.51 -6.66 -13.41
CA LEU A 39 5.75 -7.17 -14.76
C LEU A 39 4.85 -6.46 -15.77
N LEU A 40 3.56 -6.35 -15.48
CA LEU A 40 2.60 -5.62 -16.33
C LEU A 40 2.99 -4.16 -16.50
N GLU A 41 3.47 -3.51 -15.43
CA GLU A 41 3.93 -2.13 -15.47
C GLU A 41 5.13 -1.94 -16.42
N SER A 42 6.05 -2.90 -16.43
CA SER A 42 7.24 -2.85 -17.29
C SER A 42 6.94 -3.05 -18.79
N ILE A 43 5.81 -3.70 -19.13
CA ILE A 43 5.45 -4.02 -20.52
C ILE A 43 4.27 -3.18 -21.06
N THR A 44 3.62 -2.38 -20.22
CA THR A 44 2.44 -1.60 -20.60
C THR A 44 2.78 -0.11 -20.72
N LEU A 45 2.56 0.46 -21.91
CA LEU A 45 2.75 1.90 -22.12
C LEU A 45 1.66 2.71 -21.40
N ARG A 46 2.08 3.56 -20.45
CA ARG A 46 1.19 4.52 -19.78
C ARG A 46 1.20 5.89 -20.44
N ALA A 47 0.64 6.00 -21.65
CA ALA A 47 0.67 7.23 -22.45
C ALA A 47 0.13 8.50 -21.74
N LYS A 48 -0.77 8.34 -20.76
CA LYS A 48 -1.35 9.45 -19.96
C LYS A 48 -0.56 9.79 -18.70
N HIS A 49 0.62 9.19 -18.50
CA HIS A 49 1.43 9.44 -17.31
C HIS A 49 2.09 10.83 -17.38
N PRO A 50 2.07 11.64 -16.29
CA PRO A 50 2.66 12.98 -16.30
C PRO A 50 4.13 13.02 -16.73
N ALA A 51 4.92 12.00 -16.38
CA ALA A 51 6.32 11.91 -16.77
C ALA A 51 6.54 11.75 -18.30
N LEU A 52 5.52 11.30 -19.03
CA LEU A 52 5.57 11.15 -20.48
C LEU A 52 4.98 12.35 -21.22
N ALA A 53 4.36 13.31 -20.53
CA ALA A 53 3.75 14.49 -21.13
C ALA A 53 4.76 15.38 -21.90
N ARG A 54 6.06 15.23 -21.61
CA ARG A 54 7.16 15.92 -22.32
C ARG A 54 7.50 15.36 -23.69
N PHE A 55 7.05 14.14 -24.01
CA PHE A 55 7.29 13.50 -25.30
C PHE A 55 6.09 13.71 -26.22
N LYS A 56 6.35 14.13 -27.46
CA LYS A 56 5.29 14.35 -28.46
C LYS A 56 4.59 13.03 -28.83
N GLU A 57 5.35 11.95 -28.93
CA GLU A 57 4.89 10.59 -29.23
C GLU A 57 5.60 9.59 -28.31
N PRO A 58 5.08 9.36 -27.09
CA PRO A 58 5.76 8.51 -26.12
C PRO A 58 5.77 7.06 -26.58
N THR A 59 6.95 6.43 -26.55
CA THR A 59 7.11 5.00 -26.87
C THR A 59 7.18 4.16 -25.61
N LEU A 60 7.03 2.83 -25.76
CA LEU A 60 7.22 1.88 -24.66
C LEU A 60 8.63 1.97 -24.06
N LYS A 61 9.65 2.24 -24.89
CA LYS A 61 11.04 2.37 -24.43
C LYS A 61 11.24 3.58 -23.51
N ASP A 62 10.59 4.70 -23.83
CA ASP A 62 10.64 5.91 -23.00
C ASP A 62 10.01 5.66 -21.63
N TRP A 63 8.89 4.92 -21.60
CA TRP A 63 8.25 4.49 -20.37
C TRP A 63 9.15 3.54 -19.56
N GLN A 64 9.71 2.52 -20.20
CA GLN A 64 10.60 1.55 -19.54
C GLN A 64 11.81 2.25 -18.93
N ALA A 65 12.49 3.13 -19.68
CA ALA A 65 13.63 3.88 -19.17
C ALA A 65 13.26 4.71 -17.92
N HIS A 66 12.11 5.40 -17.96
CA HIS A 66 11.61 6.13 -16.79
C HIS A 66 11.27 5.20 -15.61
N TYR A 67 10.55 4.11 -15.87
CA TYR A 67 10.10 3.15 -14.87
C TYR A 67 11.28 2.50 -14.14
N PHE A 68 12.27 2.00 -14.88
CA PHE A 68 13.47 1.38 -14.32
C PHE A 68 14.32 2.35 -13.50
N ALA A 69 14.34 3.63 -13.89
CA ALA A 69 15.09 4.66 -13.16
C ALA A 69 14.41 5.13 -11.85
N THR A 70 13.08 4.98 -11.72
CA THR A 70 12.33 5.63 -10.63
C THR A 70 11.58 4.67 -9.73
N ASN A 71 10.79 3.77 -10.32
CA ASN A 71 9.81 2.98 -9.58
C ASN A 71 10.28 1.54 -9.34
N PHE A 72 11.12 1.01 -10.23
CA PHE A 72 11.49 -0.40 -10.22
C PHE A 72 12.10 -0.85 -8.90
N ILE A 73 13.01 -0.08 -8.29
CA ILE A 73 13.65 -0.47 -7.01
C ILE A 73 12.61 -0.61 -5.89
N ALA A 74 11.73 0.39 -5.75
CA ALA A 74 10.67 0.35 -4.73
C ALA A 74 9.72 -0.84 -4.98
N ASP A 75 9.37 -1.08 -6.24
CA ASP A 75 8.55 -2.21 -6.65
C ASP A 75 9.21 -3.56 -6.38
N SER A 76 10.51 -3.70 -6.62
CA SER A 76 11.26 -4.94 -6.37
C SER A 76 11.33 -5.26 -4.88
N ILE A 77 11.66 -4.27 -4.05
CA ILE A 77 11.75 -4.44 -2.59
C ILE A 77 10.38 -4.90 -2.05
N THR A 78 9.29 -4.26 -2.48
CA THR A 78 7.94 -4.55 -1.98
C THR A 78 7.33 -5.88 -2.47
N ILE A 79 7.94 -6.56 -3.44
CA ILE A 79 7.54 -7.92 -3.85
C ILE A 79 7.94 -8.95 -2.80
N PHE A 80 9.09 -8.75 -2.16
CA PHE A 80 9.67 -9.75 -1.29
C PHE A 80 8.88 -9.87 0.04
N PRO A 81 8.51 -11.09 0.47
CA PRO A 81 7.83 -11.34 1.74
C PRO A 81 8.81 -11.33 2.91
N PHE A 82 9.30 -10.14 3.29
CA PHE A 82 10.27 -9.99 4.38
C PHE A 82 9.75 -10.51 5.73
N GLU A 83 8.45 -10.46 5.95
CA GLU A 83 7.79 -10.96 7.16
C GLU A 83 7.94 -12.48 7.36
N LEU A 84 8.21 -13.24 6.29
CA LEU A 84 8.37 -14.70 6.37
C LEU A 84 9.80 -15.11 6.74
N LEU A 85 10.70 -14.14 6.94
CA LEU A 85 12.05 -14.43 7.39
C LEU A 85 12.03 -14.93 8.83
N PRO A 86 12.81 -15.98 9.17
CA PRO A 86 12.85 -16.55 10.53
C PRO A 86 13.70 -15.67 11.46
N VAL A 87 13.34 -14.41 11.61
CA VAL A 87 14.04 -13.39 12.40
C VAL A 87 13.05 -12.78 13.39
N ALA A 88 13.47 -12.57 14.63
CA ALA A 88 12.65 -11.90 15.63
C ALA A 88 12.32 -10.48 15.19
N GLY A 89 11.04 -10.09 15.25
CA GLY A 89 10.59 -8.78 14.78
C GLY A 89 10.33 -8.69 13.28
N ALA A 90 10.38 -9.81 12.53
CA ALA A 90 10.09 -9.82 11.09
C ALA A 90 8.67 -9.31 10.78
N GLU A 91 7.73 -9.38 11.72
CA GLU A 91 6.37 -8.84 11.57
C GLU A 91 6.37 -7.34 11.21
N TYR A 92 7.33 -6.56 11.71
CA TYR A 92 7.42 -5.12 11.38
C TYR A 92 7.86 -4.88 9.93
N LEU A 93 8.50 -5.86 9.29
CA LEU A 93 8.92 -5.77 7.90
C LEU A 93 7.73 -5.81 6.93
N HIS A 94 6.54 -6.21 7.38
CA HIS A 94 5.31 -6.04 6.59
C HIS A 94 5.06 -4.58 6.20
N LEU A 95 5.53 -3.60 6.99
CA LEU A 95 5.41 -2.18 6.67
C LEU A 95 6.07 -1.79 5.34
N VAL A 96 7.12 -2.51 4.93
CA VAL A 96 7.80 -2.27 3.65
C VAL A 96 6.81 -2.37 2.48
N ARG A 97 5.82 -3.26 2.57
CA ARG A 97 4.78 -3.42 1.55
C ARG A 97 3.85 -2.21 1.44
N LEU A 98 3.70 -1.41 2.51
CA LEU A 98 2.88 -0.19 2.47
C LEU A 98 3.49 0.89 1.58
N ILE A 99 4.78 0.83 1.25
CA ILE A 99 5.39 1.74 0.28
C ILE A 99 4.56 1.75 -1.01
N ARG A 100 4.12 0.57 -1.49
CA ARG A 100 3.31 0.40 -2.71
C ARG A 100 1.98 1.14 -2.74
N VAL A 101 1.47 1.61 -1.59
CA VAL A 101 0.25 2.43 -1.55
C VAL A 101 0.38 3.71 -2.39
N TYR A 102 1.60 4.17 -2.70
CA TYR A 102 1.84 5.27 -3.63
C TYR A 102 1.17 5.10 -5.02
N LYS A 103 0.95 3.85 -5.46
CA LYS A 103 0.26 3.54 -6.73
C LYS A 103 -1.26 3.69 -6.64
N LEU A 104 -1.84 3.62 -5.44
CA LEU A 104 -3.28 3.58 -5.22
C LEU A 104 -4.02 4.80 -5.79
N PRO A 105 -3.56 6.06 -5.58
CA PRO A 105 -4.23 7.23 -6.16
C PRO A 105 -4.33 7.16 -7.69
N HIS A 106 -3.26 6.71 -8.35
CA HIS A 106 -3.25 6.57 -9.80
C HIS A 106 -4.21 5.46 -10.27
N ILE A 107 -4.21 4.31 -9.59
CA ILE A 107 -5.13 3.20 -9.90
C ILE A 107 -6.59 3.65 -9.72
N MET A 108 -6.90 4.40 -8.66
CA MET A 108 -8.25 4.94 -8.42
C MET A 108 -8.65 5.97 -9.47
N ALA A 109 -7.72 6.81 -9.94
CA ALA A 109 -7.98 7.82 -10.95
C ALA A 109 -8.21 7.25 -12.36
N THR A 110 -7.58 6.11 -12.67
CA THR A 110 -7.57 5.54 -14.03
C THR A 110 -8.52 4.35 -14.21
N SER A 111 -8.88 3.66 -13.13
CA SER A 111 -9.69 2.45 -13.21
C SER A 111 -11.15 2.76 -13.59
N PRO A 112 -11.68 2.12 -14.66
CA PRO A 112 -13.07 2.32 -15.08
C PRO A 112 -14.09 2.00 -13.98
N LYS A 113 -13.79 1.03 -13.11
CA LYS A 113 -14.67 0.67 -11.99
C LYS A 113 -14.79 1.81 -10.98
N PHE A 114 -13.68 2.44 -10.60
CA PHE A 114 -13.70 3.58 -9.67
C PHE A 114 -14.36 4.79 -10.31
N ILE A 115 -14.10 5.06 -11.59
CA ILE A 115 -14.75 6.14 -12.33
C ILE A 115 -16.27 5.91 -12.40
N SER A 116 -16.70 4.68 -12.69
CA SER A 116 -18.12 4.32 -12.75
C SER A 116 -18.79 4.42 -11.38
N MET A 117 -18.15 3.90 -10.33
CA MET A 117 -18.64 4.01 -8.95
C MET A 117 -18.76 5.48 -8.52
N ARG A 118 -17.77 6.31 -8.84
CA ARG A 118 -17.80 7.75 -8.58
C ARG A 118 -18.97 8.44 -9.28
N LYS A 119 -19.18 8.17 -10.57
CA LYS A 119 -20.34 8.68 -11.33
C LYS A 119 -21.68 8.17 -10.77
N GLY A 120 -21.73 6.93 -10.32
CA GLY A 120 -22.90 6.34 -9.68
C GLY A 120 -23.26 7.04 -8.38
N LEU A 121 -22.27 7.30 -7.52
CA LEU A 121 -22.43 8.07 -6.29
C LEU A 121 -22.86 9.52 -6.55
N GLU A 122 -22.22 10.19 -7.52
CA GLU A 122 -22.62 11.53 -7.97
C GLU A 122 -24.09 11.57 -8.39
N LYS A 123 -24.55 10.57 -9.16
CA LYS A 123 -25.95 10.47 -9.59
C LYS A 123 -26.91 10.14 -8.44
N ALA A 124 -26.53 9.22 -7.55
CA ALA A 124 -27.39 8.75 -6.47
C ALA A 124 -27.63 9.82 -5.40
N LEU A 125 -26.61 10.63 -5.11
CA LEU A 125 -26.71 11.66 -4.07
C LEU A 125 -27.31 12.97 -4.59
N GLY A 126 -27.43 13.15 -5.91
CA GLY A 126 -27.99 14.37 -6.53
C GLY A 126 -27.15 15.63 -6.28
N ILE A 127 -25.98 15.48 -5.64
CA ILE A 127 -25.05 16.55 -5.30
C ILE A 127 -23.95 16.52 -6.36
N GLY A 128 -23.79 17.60 -7.12
CA GLY A 128 -22.90 17.69 -8.28
C GLY A 128 -21.40 17.47 -8.00
N GLN A 129 -20.55 17.94 -8.93
CA GLN A 129 -19.09 17.75 -8.93
C GLN A 129 -18.38 17.96 -7.57
N ALA A 130 -18.92 18.79 -6.66
CA ALA A 130 -18.38 19.00 -5.32
C ALA A 130 -18.27 17.71 -4.47
N PHE A 131 -19.25 16.79 -4.56
CA PHE A 131 -19.22 15.55 -3.75
C PHE A 131 -18.24 14.50 -4.32
N SER A 132 -17.91 14.60 -5.61
CA SER A 132 -16.89 13.78 -6.28
C SER A 132 -15.51 13.89 -5.60
N GLY A 133 -15.20 15.06 -5.03
CA GLY A 133 -13.98 15.31 -4.27
C GLY A 133 -14.05 14.85 -2.80
N ILE A 134 -15.25 14.84 -2.20
CA ILE A 134 -15.43 14.48 -0.78
C ILE A 134 -15.19 12.98 -0.56
N PHE A 135 -15.65 12.11 -1.47
CA PHE A 135 -15.48 10.66 -1.31
C PHE A 135 -14.00 10.22 -1.18
N PRO A 136 -13.08 10.56 -2.09
CA PRO A 136 -11.67 10.21 -1.93
C PRO A 136 -11.05 10.88 -0.70
N LEU A 137 -11.49 12.09 -0.33
CA LEU A 137 -11.04 12.75 0.90
C LEU A 137 -11.44 11.96 2.15
N MET A 138 -12.70 11.53 2.23
CA MET A 138 -13.21 10.70 3.33
C MET A 138 -12.49 9.36 3.39
N PHE A 139 -12.24 8.71 2.25
CA PHE A 139 -11.44 7.49 2.21
C PHE A 139 -10.02 7.71 2.75
N CYS A 140 -9.34 8.77 2.30
CA CYS A 140 -8.01 9.14 2.80
C CYS A 140 -8.03 9.44 4.30
N LEU A 141 -9.05 10.14 4.80
CA LEU A 141 -9.21 10.44 6.22
C LEU A 141 -9.40 9.15 7.03
N CYS A 142 -10.28 8.24 6.61
CA CYS A 142 -10.49 6.96 7.28
C CYS A 142 -9.22 6.10 7.28
N ALA A 143 -8.52 6.02 6.15
CA ALA A 143 -7.25 5.30 6.05
C ALA A 143 -6.17 5.93 6.96
N PHE A 144 -6.10 7.26 7.01
CA PHE A 144 -5.18 7.98 7.89
C PHE A 144 -5.47 7.71 9.37
N LEU A 145 -6.73 7.82 9.79
CA LEU A 145 -7.15 7.54 11.17
C LEU A 145 -6.88 6.08 11.55
N HIS A 146 -7.12 5.14 10.62
CA HIS A 146 -6.82 3.72 10.83
C HIS A 146 -5.34 3.47 11.04
N VAL A 147 -4.49 3.98 10.13
CA VAL A 147 -3.04 3.83 10.24
C VAL A 147 -2.51 4.49 11.52
N GLN A 148 -3.02 5.68 11.88
CA GLN A 148 -2.66 6.36 13.12
C GLN A 148 -3.03 5.52 14.35
N ALA A 149 -4.28 5.08 14.46
CA ALA A 149 -4.74 4.26 15.58
C ALA A 149 -3.89 2.98 15.71
N SER A 150 -3.68 2.27 14.61
CA SER A 150 -2.82 1.09 14.55
C SER A 150 -1.38 1.36 14.99
N ALA A 151 -0.80 2.49 14.60
CA ALA A 151 0.55 2.88 14.99
C ALA A 151 0.65 3.17 16.50
N TYR A 152 -0.33 3.88 17.08
CA TYR A 152 -0.39 4.13 18.52
C TYR A 152 -0.44 2.83 19.33
N PHE A 153 -1.35 1.91 18.99
CA PHE A 153 -1.45 0.62 19.67
C PHE A 153 -0.18 -0.25 19.49
N GLY A 154 0.41 -0.24 18.30
CA GLY A 154 1.65 -0.96 18.02
C GLY A 154 2.83 -0.44 18.84
N LEU A 155 2.97 0.88 18.95
CA LEU A 155 4.02 1.53 19.74
C LEU A 155 3.88 1.23 21.24
N GLU A 156 2.67 1.30 21.78
CA GLU A 156 2.40 0.96 23.18
C GLU A 156 2.83 -0.47 23.49
N ARG A 157 2.48 -1.43 22.62
CA ARG A 157 2.87 -2.84 22.78
C ARG A 157 4.38 -3.04 22.75
N LEU A 158 5.06 -2.38 21.82
CA LEU A 158 6.51 -2.45 21.70
C LEU A 158 7.18 -1.94 22.99
N LEU A 159 6.72 -0.80 23.50
CA LEU A 159 7.25 -0.18 24.72
C LEU A 159 7.06 -1.08 25.95
N VAL A 160 5.88 -1.66 26.13
CA VAL A 160 5.61 -2.63 27.21
C VAL A 160 6.54 -3.85 27.11
N SER A 161 6.76 -4.36 25.89
CA SER A 161 7.61 -5.53 25.65
C SER A 161 9.08 -5.24 26.03
N VAL A 162 9.59 -4.07 25.65
CA VAL A 162 10.95 -3.62 26.00
C VAL A 162 11.11 -3.46 27.52
N ILE A 163 10.16 -2.82 28.18
CA ILE A 163 10.19 -2.66 29.65
C ILE A 163 10.21 -4.02 30.36
N GLN A 164 9.41 -4.98 29.90
CA GLN A 164 9.40 -6.33 30.45
C GLN A 164 10.73 -7.07 30.25
N GLN A 165 11.36 -6.91 29.09
CA GLN A 165 12.68 -7.49 28.82
C GLN A 165 13.76 -6.89 29.74
N LEU A 166 13.77 -5.57 29.92
CA LEU A 166 14.69 -4.90 30.84
C LEU A 166 14.50 -5.35 32.29
N ARG A 167 13.24 -5.51 32.74
CA ARG A 167 12.95 -6.01 34.09
C ARG A 167 13.46 -7.44 34.30
N LYS A 168 13.29 -8.34 33.32
CA LYS A 168 13.81 -9.72 33.40
C LYS A 168 15.34 -9.77 33.40
N SER A 169 15.98 -8.88 32.64
CA SER A 169 17.44 -8.74 32.63
C SER A 169 17.98 -8.35 34.00
N ASN A 170 17.32 -7.40 34.68
CA ASN A 170 17.76 -6.91 35.99
C ASN A 170 17.48 -7.87 37.15
N SER A 171 16.51 -8.80 37.02
CA SER A 171 16.23 -9.80 38.06
C SER A 171 17.15 -11.04 38.00
N SER A 172 18.03 -11.10 37.01
CA SER A 172 18.94 -12.24 36.78
C SER A 172 20.39 -11.94 37.21
N GLN A 173 20.62 -10.77 37.80
CA GLN A 173 21.88 -10.32 38.42
C GLN A 173 21.72 -10.31 39.94
#